data_AF-A0A914RG49-F1
#
_entry.id   AF-A0A914RG49-F1
#
_cell.length_a   1.000
_cell.length_b   1.000
_cell.length_c   1.000
_cell.angle_alpha   90.00
_cell.angle_beta   90.00
_cell.angle_gamma   90.00
#
_symmetry.space_group_name_H-M   'P 1'
#
loop_
_entity.id
_entity.type
_entity.pdbx_description
1 polymer ?
#
loop_
_entity_poly.entity_id
_entity_poly.type
_entity_poly.pdbx_seq_one_letter_code
_entity_poly.pdbx_strand_id
1 'polypeptide(L)'
;MFQCFDISAGRYRFYSVNRCVRQLAEIAVDAVLSVANFEKKDVDFELIKVEAKVGGRLEDTCLVKGVELRDVKIAILTCPFEPPKPKTKHKLDITSSEDFLKLRQYEKETFETMIKQ
;
A
#
# COMPACT_ATOMS: atom_id res chain seq x y z
N MET A 1 -19.32 5.54 23.11
CA MET A 1 -19.21 4.12 22.66
C MET A 1 -18.79 4.17 21.21
N PHE A 2 -17.56 3.77 20.86
CA PHE A 2 -17.09 3.82 19.47
C PHE A 2 -17.24 2.45 18.83
N GLN A 3 -17.96 2.38 17.71
CA GLN A 3 -17.98 1.19 16.85
C GLN A 3 -16.78 1.27 15.91
N CYS A 4 -15.84 0.33 16.06
CA CYS A 4 -14.78 0.12 15.09
C CYS A 4 -15.09 -1.19 14.35
N PHE A 5 -15.13 -1.13 13.03
CA PHE A 5 -15.38 -2.30 12.19
C PHE A 5 -14.10 -3.12 12.08
N ASP A 6 -14.11 -4.34 12.61
CA ASP A 6 -12.99 -5.27 12.49
C ASP A 6 -13.06 -5.96 11.12
N ILE A 7 -12.22 -5.49 10.18
CA ILE A 7 -12.15 -6.00 8.81
C ILE A 7 -11.76 -7.49 8.79
N SER A 8 -10.98 -7.96 9.78
CA SER A 8 -10.51 -9.34 9.84
C SER A 8 -11.60 -10.33 10.28
N ALA A 9 -12.56 -9.86 11.10
CA ALA A 9 -13.59 -10.70 11.68
C ALA A 9 -14.98 -10.53 11.02
N GLY A 10 -15.14 -9.55 10.12
CA GLY A 10 -16.43 -9.21 9.51
C GLY A 10 -17.52 -8.87 10.55
N ARG A 11 -17.13 -8.45 11.76
CA ARG A 11 -18.02 -8.18 12.89
C ARG A 11 -17.69 -6.83 13.50
N TYR A 12 -18.73 -6.08 13.85
CA TYR A 12 -18.61 -4.90 14.70
C TYR A 12 -18.23 -5.35 16.11
N ARG A 13 -17.00 -5.07 16.55
CA ARG A 13 -16.59 -5.24 17.95
C ARG A 13 -16.70 -3.92 18.68
N PHE A 14 -17.27 -3.97 19.88
CA PHE A 14 -17.33 -2.84 20.79
C PHE A 14 -16.01 -2.75 21.56
N TYR A 15 -15.30 -1.64 21.41
CA TYR A 15 -14.08 -1.36 22.17
C TYR A 15 -14.40 -0.39 23.30
N SER A 16 -14.11 -0.79 24.54
CA SER A 16 -14.24 0.10 25.69
C SER A 16 -13.08 1.10 25.70
N VAL A 17 -13.36 2.31 25.23
CA VAL A 17 -12.37 3.40 25.14
C VAL A 17 -12.24 4.22 26.42
N ASN A 18 -13.06 3.99 27.45
CA ASN A 18 -13.18 4.87 28.63
C ASN A 18 -11.82 5.17 29.30
N ARG A 19 -10.92 4.18 29.35
CA ARG A 19 -9.58 4.36 29.92
C ARG A 19 -8.62 5.20 29.05
N CYS A 20 -8.78 5.15 27.72
CA CYS A 20 -7.83 5.71 26.75
C CYS A 20 -8.43 6.85 25.90
N VAL A 21 -9.56 7.42 26.33
CA VAL A 21 -10.27 8.48 25.56
C VAL A 21 -9.34 9.67 25.28
N ARG A 22 -8.50 10.05 26.24
CA ARG A 22 -7.57 11.19 26.08
C ARG A 22 -6.58 10.96 24.94
N GLN A 23 -5.85 9.84 24.98
CA GLN A 23 -4.86 9.49 23.97
C GLN A 23 -5.49 9.36 22.58
N LEU A 24 -6.65 8.72 22.48
CA LEU A 24 -7.35 8.57 21.20
C LEU A 24 -7.91 9.91 20.69
N ALA A 25 -8.36 10.80 21.57
CA ALA A 25 -8.81 12.13 21.20
C ALA A 25 -7.65 12.99 20.67
N GLU A 26 -6.49 12.96 21.34
CA GLU A 26 -5.28 13.65 20.89
C GLU A 26 -4.86 13.15 19.49
N ILE A 27 -4.80 11.84 19.29
CA ILE A 27 -4.49 11.23 17.99
C ILE A 27 -5.48 11.65 16.90
N ALA A 28 -6.78 11.66 17.21
CA ALA A 28 -7.81 12.05 16.25
C ALA A 28 -7.71 13.52 15.85
N VAL A 29 -7.46 14.41 16.82
CA VAL A 29 -7.28 15.84 16.57
C VAL A 29 -6.02 16.07 15.73
N ASP A 30 -4.91 15.43 16.08
CA ASP A 30 -3.64 15.56 15.35
C ASP A 30 -3.74 15.03 13.91
N ALA A 31 -4.46 13.94 13.69
CA ALA A 31 -4.70 13.39 12.36
C ALA A 31 -5.48 14.37 11.47
N VAL A 32 -6.55 14.96 12.01
CA VAL A 32 -7.37 15.95 11.29
C VAL A 32 -6.57 17.22 11.02
N LEU A 33 -5.84 17.74 12.01
CA LEU A 33 -5.00 18.94 11.84
C LEU A 33 -3.89 18.74 10.80
N SER A 34 -3.38 17.52 10.65
CA SER A 34 -2.33 17.21 9.67
C SER A 34 -2.83 17.26 8.22
N VAL A 35 -4.13 17.04 8.00
CA VAL A 35 -4.75 16.99 6.67
C VAL A 35 -5.65 18.21 6.40
N ALA A 36 -6.00 18.97 7.44
CA ALA A 36 -6.90 20.11 7.35
C ALA A 36 -6.33 21.23 6.47
N ASN A 37 -7.17 21.72 5.56
CA ASN A 37 -6.88 22.94 4.81
C ASN A 37 -7.50 24.15 5.54
N PHE A 38 -6.66 24.96 6.18
CA PHE A 38 -7.12 26.09 6.99
C PHE A 38 -7.77 27.24 6.19
N GLU A 39 -7.46 27.37 4.90
CA GLU A 39 -8.02 28.42 4.05
C GLU A 39 -9.50 28.16 3.72
N LYS A 40 -9.81 26.92 3.36
CA LYS A 40 -11.17 26.47 3.04
C LYS A 40 -11.93 25.93 4.26
N LYS A 41 -11.24 25.75 5.39
CA LYS A 41 -11.74 25.08 6.60
C LYS A 41 -12.37 23.71 6.29
N ASP A 42 -11.75 23.00 5.36
CA ASP A 42 -12.23 21.71 4.88
C ASP A 42 -11.20 20.61 5.16
N VAL A 43 -11.70 19.39 5.35
CA VAL A 43 -10.89 18.23 5.73
C VAL A 43 -11.29 17.07 4.82
N ASP A 44 -10.31 16.58 4.07
CA ASP A 44 -10.50 15.39 3.26
C ASP A 44 -10.19 14.13 4.08
N PHE A 45 -11.23 13.35 4.37
CA PHE A 45 -11.10 12.11 5.13
C PHE A 45 -10.48 10.96 4.33
N GLU A 46 -10.39 11.07 2.99
CA GLU A 46 -9.78 10.02 2.16
C GLU A 46 -8.27 9.89 2.43
N LEU A 47 -7.62 10.98 2.83
CA LEU A 47 -6.21 11.03 3.20
C LEU A 47 -5.95 10.43 4.60
N ILE A 48 -7.00 10.19 5.39
CA ILE A 48 -6.89 9.60 6.74
C ILE A 48 -7.28 8.12 6.68
N LYS A 49 -6.29 7.24 6.83
CA LYS A 49 -6.52 5.80 6.90
C LYS A 49 -6.50 5.31 8.35
N VAL A 50 -7.60 4.69 8.79
CA VAL A 50 -7.69 4.03 10.09
C VAL A 50 -7.51 2.52 9.90
N GLU A 51 -6.37 1.99 10.35
CA GLU A 51 -6.10 0.55 10.37
C GLU A 51 -6.09 0.02 11.79
N ALA A 52 -6.84 -1.06 12.02
CA ALA A 52 -6.83 -1.79 13.29
C ALA A 52 -6.22 -3.18 13.08
N LYS A 53 -5.21 -3.52 13.89
CA LYS A 53 -4.61 -4.86 13.92
C LYS A 53 -5.03 -5.59 15.19
N VAL A 54 -5.36 -6.87 15.06
CA VAL A 54 -5.71 -7.73 16.20
C VAL A 54 -4.45 -8.14 16.98
N GLY A 55 -4.53 -8.16 18.31
CA GLY A 55 -3.46 -8.67 19.19
C GLY A 55 -2.69 -7.62 20.00
N GLY A 56 -3.00 -6.33 19.87
CA GLY A 56 -2.40 -5.24 20.69
C GLY A 56 -3.33 -4.70 21.77
N ARG A 57 -2.79 -3.88 22.68
CA ARG A 57 -3.62 -3.09 23.61
C ARG A 57 -4.08 -1.80 22.93
N LEU A 58 -5.21 -1.26 23.37
CA LEU A 58 -5.69 0.06 22.91
C LEU A 58 -4.68 1.18 23.22
N GLU A 59 -3.88 0.99 24.27
CA GLU A 59 -2.82 1.90 24.72
C GLU A 59 -1.65 1.99 23.71
N ASP A 60 -1.47 0.96 22.87
CA ASP A 60 -0.39 0.92 21.85
C ASP A 60 -0.79 1.63 20.54
N THR A 61 -1.94 2.29 20.50
CA THR A 61 -2.42 3.00 19.31
C THR A 61 -1.55 4.23 19.06
N CYS A 62 -1.00 4.36 17.85
CA CYS A 62 -0.11 5.45 17.47
C CYS A 62 -0.64 6.15 16.22
N LEU A 63 -0.42 7.47 16.11
CA LEU A 63 -0.59 8.19 14.85
C LEU A 63 0.67 8.00 14.00
N VAL A 64 0.53 7.37 12.83
CA VAL A 64 1.62 7.23 11.86
C VAL A 64 1.48 8.29 10.78
N LYS A 65 2.45 9.19 10.68
CA LYS A 65 2.46 10.26 9.66
C LYS A 65 3.15 9.74 8.39
N GLY A 66 2.36 9.11 7.52
CA GLY A 66 2.84 8.55 6.24
C GLY A 66 3.43 7.14 6.39
N VAL A 67 4.30 6.76 5.46
CA VAL A 67 4.95 5.44 5.47
C VAL A 67 6.32 5.58 6.15
N GLU A 68 6.50 4.96 7.31
CA GLU A 68 7.79 4.97 8.02
C GLU A 68 8.80 4.03 7.31
N LEU A 69 9.51 4.56 6.33
CA LEU A 69 10.65 3.91 5.69
C LEU A 69 11.90 4.74 5.96
N ARG A 70 12.83 4.19 6.74
CA ARG A 70 14.09 4.85 7.06
C ARG A 70 15.09 4.59 5.93
N ASP A 71 15.53 5.67 5.28
CA ASP A 71 16.59 5.67 4.27
C ASP A 71 16.33 4.73 3.07
N VAL A 72 15.13 4.84 2.48
CA VAL A 72 14.72 4.04 1.32
C VAL A 72 14.36 4.95 0.15
N LYS A 73 14.90 4.65 -1.03
CA LYS A 73 14.43 5.23 -2.30
C LYS A 73 13.28 4.37 -2.81
N ILE A 74 12.08 4.95 -2.91
CA ILE A 74 10.87 4.25 -3.34
C ILE A 74 10.54 4.68 -4.76
N ALA A 75 10.37 3.70 -5.66
CA ALA A 75 9.83 3.91 -6.99
C ALA A 75 8.40 3.33 -7.04
N ILE A 76 7.40 4.17 -7.30
CA ILE A 76 6.03 3.72 -7.54
C ILE A 76 5.90 3.44 -9.04
N LEU A 77 6.02 2.17 -9.42
CA LEU A 77 5.91 1.73 -10.80
C LEU A 77 4.49 1.21 -11.05
N THR A 78 3.78 1.87 -11.97
CA THR A 78 2.47 1.40 -12.47
C THR A 78 2.62 0.40 -13.62
N CYS A 79 3.86 0.18 -14.10
CA CYS A 79 4.18 -0.73 -15.18
C CYS A 79 4.41 -2.16 -14.64
N PRO A 80 3.87 -3.20 -15.30
CA PRO A 80 4.19 -4.57 -14.94
C PRO A 80 5.64 -4.87 -15.33
N PHE A 81 6.41 -5.47 -14.40
CA PHE A 81 7.69 -6.11 -14.69
C PHE A 81 7.45 -7.45 -15.41
N GLU A 82 6.80 -7.39 -16.57
CA GLU A 82 6.58 -8.54 -17.43
C GLU A 82 7.18 -8.24 -18.81
N PRO A 83 7.84 -9.23 -19.45
CA PRO A 83 8.27 -9.06 -20.82
C PRO A 83 7.04 -8.72 -21.68
N PRO A 84 7.16 -7.76 -22.61
CA PRO A 84 6.01 -7.22 -23.33
C PRO A 84 5.26 -8.35 -24.03
N LYS A 85 4.05 -8.65 -23.54
CA LYS A 85 3.20 -9.67 -24.16
C LYS A 85 2.92 -9.23 -25.60
N PRO A 86 3.21 -10.06 -26.62
CA PRO A 86 2.89 -9.73 -27.99
C PRO A 86 1.36 -9.50 -28.09
N LYS A 87 0.96 -8.29 -28.50
CA LYS A 87 -0.46 -7.89 -28.60
C LYS A 87 -1.23 -8.70 -29.66
N THR A 88 -0.52 -9.30 -30.60
CA THR A 88 -1.05 -10.15 -31.67
C THR A 88 -0.78 -11.63 -31.38
N LYS A 89 -1.74 -12.51 -31.70
CA LYS A 89 -1.65 -13.98 -31.59
C LYS A 89 -0.64 -14.57 -32.59
N HIS A 90 0.62 -14.13 -32.55
CA HIS A 90 1.68 -14.84 -33.25
C HIS A 90 1.99 -16.10 -32.45
N LYS A 91 1.71 -17.25 -33.05
CA LYS A 91 2.23 -18.51 -32.53
C LYS A 91 3.75 -18.43 -32.70
N LEU A 92 4.47 -18.35 -31.59
CA LEU A 92 5.91 -18.56 -31.57
C LEU A 92 6.13 -20.05 -31.79
N ASP A 93 6.27 -20.45 -33.05
CA ASP A 93 6.57 -21.83 -33.41
C ASP A 93 8.07 -22.07 -33.19
N ILE A 94 8.42 -22.68 -32.04
CA ILE A 94 9.80 -23.02 -31.70
C ILE A 94 10.11 -24.39 -32.33
N THR A 95 10.83 -24.38 -33.45
CA THR A 95 11.22 -25.59 -34.20
C THR A 95 12.61 -26.11 -33.87
N SER A 96 13.50 -25.27 -33.31
CA SER A 96 14.89 -25.64 -33.02
C SER A 96 15.29 -25.38 -31.57
N SER A 97 16.29 -26.13 -31.08
CA SER A 97 16.90 -25.91 -29.76
C SER A 97 17.62 -24.57 -29.65
N GLU A 98 18.13 -24.05 -30.77
CA GLU A 98 18.81 -22.75 -30.84
C GLU A 98 17.84 -21.58 -30.64
N ASP A 99 16.62 -21.67 -31.17
CA ASP A 99 15.62 -20.62 -31.02
C ASP A 99 15.08 -20.54 -29.60
N PHE A 100 15.02 -21.67 -28.89
CA PHE A 100 14.72 -21.69 -27.46
C PHE A 100 15.80 -20.95 -26.63
N LEU A 101 17.08 -21.14 -26.98
CA LEU A 101 18.19 -20.45 -26.33
C LEU A 101 18.16 -18.93 -26.59
N LYS A 102 17.81 -18.50 -27.80
CA LYS A 102 17.66 -17.07 -28.15
C LYS A 102 16.51 -16.41 -27.39
N LEU A 103 15.35 -17.06 -27.28
CA LEU A 103 14.21 -16.55 -26.52
C LEU A 103 14.58 -16.33 -25.04
N ARG A 104 15.32 -17.27 -24.44
CA ARG A 104 15.80 -17.15 -23.07
C ARG A 104 16.75 -15.96 -22.88
N GLN A 105 17.64 -15.70 -23.83
CA GLN A 105 18.53 -14.54 -23.79
C GLN A 105 17.74 -13.22 -23.91
N TYR A 106 16.79 -13.16 -24.84
CA TYR A 106 15.92 -12.00 -25.03
C TYR A 106 15.09 -11.64 -23.78
N GLU A 107 14.50 -12.64 -23.12
CA GLU A 107 13.79 -12.42 -21.85
C GLU A 107 14.72 -11.82 -20.79
N LYS A 108 15.94 -12.36 -20.66
CA LYS A 108 16.91 -11.87 -19.69
C LYS A 108 17.34 -10.42 -19.97
N GLU A 109 17.64 -10.10 -21.23
CA GLU A 109 18.07 -8.76 -21.64
C GLU A 109 16.97 -7.72 -21.48
N THR A 110 15.73 -8.07 -21.77
CA THR A 110 14.59 -7.16 -21.58
C THR A 110 14.37 -6.82 -20.11
N PHE A 111 14.49 -7.78 -19.20
CA PHE A 111 14.48 -7.53 -17.76
C PHE A 111 15.66 -6.67 -17.29
N GLU A 112 16.88 -6.97 -17.73
CA GLU A 112 18.07 -6.18 -17.37
C GLU A 112 17.96 -4.73 -17.87
N THR A 113 17.35 -4.52 -19.04
CA THR A 113 17.10 -3.18 -19.59
C THR A 113 16.06 -2.42 -18.77
N MET A 114 14.99 -3.08 -18.33
CA MET A 114 13.95 -2.48 -17.46
C MET A 114 14.49 -2.07 -16.07
N ILE A 115 15.52 -2.75 -15.55
CA ILE A 115 16.12 -2.44 -14.24
C ILE A 115 17.14 -1.29 -14.32
N LYS A 116 17.82 -1.14 -15.46
CA LYS A 116 18.81 -0.08 -15.67
C LYS A 116 18.21 1.29 -15.97
N GLN A 117 16.96 1.33 -16.43
CA GLN A 117 16.19 2.56 -16.69
C GLN A 117 15.61 3.11 -15.39
#